data_AF-A0A3A8U4X2-F1
#
_entry.id   AF-A0A3A8U4X2-F1
#
_cell.length_a   1.000
_cell.length_b   1.000
_cell.length_c   1.000
_cell.angle_alpha   90.00
_cell.angle_beta   90.00
_cell.angle_gamma   90.00
#
_symmetry.space_group_name_H-M   'P 1'
#
loop_
_entity.id
_entity.type
_entity.pdbx_description
1 polymer ?
#
loop_
_entity_poly.entity_id
_entity_poly.type
_entity_poly.pdbx_seq_one_letter_code
_entity_poly.pdbx_strand_id
1 'polypeptide(L)'
;MADYEMKKKANIGSSSLILIFIVLCLATFGLLSLGNAKGDELLSVRNAAAVKEYYRADGLGEEFLQLVDRTLLEAGGSTEEEVKREVLSKLGDYYQEEKESFLTDIPMGAGQALRVELQADWQKRTAKVQSWKVYIREDYEIDQSVNVWSGAE
;
A
#
# COMPACT_ATOMS: atom_id res chain seq x y z
N MET A 1 77.82 -5.15 -35.33
CA MET A 1 77.33 -5.39 -33.96
C MET A 1 76.27 -4.37 -33.64
N ALA A 2 75.30 -4.81 -32.84
CA ALA A 2 74.03 -4.18 -32.55
C ALA A 2 74.08 -2.68 -32.24
N ASP A 3 73.08 -1.94 -32.72
CA ASP A 3 72.03 -1.48 -31.82
C ASP A 3 70.79 -1.10 -32.63
N TYR A 4 69.81 -2.02 -32.63
CA TYR A 4 68.46 -1.76 -33.09
C TYR A 4 67.72 -1.05 -31.96
N GLU A 5 67.96 0.25 -31.83
CA GLU A 5 67.17 1.13 -30.99
C GLU A 5 65.77 1.28 -31.63
N MET A 6 64.86 0.36 -31.27
CA MET A 6 63.43 0.54 -31.51
C MET A 6 62.96 1.77 -30.73
N LYS A 7 62.98 2.91 -31.40
CA LYS A 7 62.33 4.13 -30.93
C LYS A 7 60.81 3.90 -30.95
N LYS A 8 60.27 3.24 -29.91
CA LYS A 8 58.84 3.17 -29.63
C LYS A 8 58.36 4.61 -29.41
N LYS A 9 57.83 5.25 -30.45
CA LYS A 9 56.96 6.41 -30.29
C LYS A 9 55.77 5.93 -29.46
N ALA A 10 55.81 6.16 -28.16
CA ALA A 10 54.69 5.83 -27.28
C ALA A 10 53.46 6.57 -27.81
N ASN A 11 52.42 5.82 -28.19
CA ASN A 11 51.11 6.35 -28.59
C ASN A 11 50.39 6.94 -27.35
N ILE A 12 51.01 7.93 -26.69
CA ILE A 12 50.54 8.58 -25.46
C ILE A 12 49.13 9.15 -25.65
N GLY A 13 48.81 9.62 -26.85
CA GLY A 13 47.47 10.13 -27.19
C GLY A 13 46.37 9.07 -27.11
N SER A 14 46.60 7.83 -27.55
CA SER A 14 45.57 6.78 -27.52
C SER A 14 45.34 6.24 -26.12
N SER A 15 46.40 6.05 -25.32
CA SER A 15 46.27 5.61 -23.92
C SER A 15 45.61 6.69 -23.04
N SER A 16 45.88 7.97 -23.31
CA SER A 16 45.23 9.08 -22.60
C SER A 16 43.74 9.22 -22.95
N LEU A 17 43.37 9.00 -24.22
CA LEU A 17 41.96 9.05 -24.64
C LEU A 17 41.13 7.92 -24.03
N ILE A 18 41.68 6.71 -23.92
CA ILE A 18 41.04 5.58 -23.22
C ILE A 18 40.79 5.95 -21.74
N LEU A 19 41.77 6.57 -21.07
CA LEU A 19 41.62 6.97 -19.68
C LEU A 19 40.50 8.01 -19.49
N ILE A 20 40.45 9.03 -20.36
CA ILE A 20 39.38 10.04 -20.33
C ILE A 20 38.02 9.39 -20.53
N PHE A 21 37.90 8.48 -21.50
CA PHE A 21 36.66 7.75 -21.75
C PHE A 21 36.22 6.93 -20.53
N ILE A 22 37.14 6.20 -19.90
CA ILE A 22 36.85 5.45 -18.66
C ILE A 22 36.34 6.38 -17.56
N VAL A 23 36.98 7.53 -17.35
CA VAL A 23 36.55 8.49 -16.32
C VAL A 23 35.15 9.04 -16.63
N LEU A 24 34.86 9.37 -17.89
CA LEU A 24 33.52 9.81 -18.30
C LEU A 24 32.47 8.70 -18.08
N CYS A 25 32.79 7.46 -18.43
CA CYS A 25 31.91 6.31 -18.18
C CYS A 25 31.68 6.06 -16.68
N LEU A 26 32.71 6.19 -15.84
CA LEU A 26 32.57 6.06 -14.40
C LEU A 26 31.71 7.18 -13.81
N ALA A 27 31.84 8.41 -14.31
CA ALA A 27 31.00 9.52 -13.88
C ALA A 27 29.52 9.31 -14.25
N THR A 28 29.23 8.86 -15.48
CA THR A 28 27.85 8.57 -15.90
C THR A 28 27.25 7.41 -15.12
N PHE A 29 28.00 6.32 -14.94
CA PHE A 29 27.56 5.20 -14.11
C PHE A 29 27.36 5.59 -12.64
N GLY A 30 28.22 6.45 -12.10
CA GLY A 30 28.06 6.99 -10.75
C GLY A 30 26.78 7.81 -10.59
N LEU A 31 26.47 8.67 -11.55
CA LEU A 31 25.23 9.46 -11.55
C LEU A 31 23.98 8.58 -11.67
N LEU A 32 23.99 7.58 -12.56
CA LEU A 32 22.88 6.63 -12.69
C LEU A 32 22.69 5.81 -11.40
N SER A 33 23.79 5.35 -10.79
CA SER A 33 23.77 4.61 -9.52
C SER A 33 23.14 5.44 -8.40
N LEU A 34 23.51 6.72 -8.27
CA LEU A 34 22.93 7.63 -7.28
C LEU A 34 21.44 7.92 -7.55
N GLY A 35 21.08 8.14 -8.83
CA GLY A 35 19.70 8.36 -9.24
C GLY A 35 18.80 7.18 -8.87
N ASN A 36 19.27 5.96 -9.14
CA ASN A 36 18.56 4.73 -8.78
C ASN A 36 18.45 4.57 -7.26
N ALA A 37 19.55 4.77 -6.52
CA ALA A 37 19.55 4.64 -5.06
C ALA A 37 18.53 5.59 -4.39
N LYS A 38 18.41 6.82 -4.88
CA LYS A 38 17.39 7.77 -4.40
C LYS A 38 15.96 7.35 -4.76
N GLY A 39 15.77 6.79 -5.96
CA GLY A 39 14.48 6.23 -6.37
C GLY A 39 14.05 5.07 -5.47
N ASP A 40 14.97 4.14 -5.22
CA ASP A 40 14.75 2.98 -4.37
C ASP A 40 14.47 3.39 -2.92
N GLU A 41 15.19 4.38 -2.39
CA GLU A 41 14.94 4.94 -1.05
C GLU A 41 13.53 5.51 -0.96
N LEU A 42 13.12 6.34 -1.93
CA LEU A 42 11.77 6.93 -1.94
C LEU A 42 10.68 5.85 -1.98
N LEU A 43 10.85 4.84 -2.83
CA LEU A 43 9.91 3.72 -2.91
C LEU A 43 9.87 2.92 -1.61
N SER A 44 11.03 2.66 -1.00
CA SER A 44 11.15 1.97 0.28
C SER A 44 10.42 2.70 1.40
N VAL A 45 10.61 4.02 1.52
CA VAL A 45 9.92 4.86 2.51
C VAL A 45 8.41 4.83 2.30
N ARG A 46 7.94 4.94 1.04
CA ARG A 46 6.50 4.88 0.73
C ARG A 46 5.91 3.51 1.07
N ASN A 47 6.62 2.43 0.75
CA ASN A 47 6.19 1.08 1.09
C ASN A 47 6.14 0.87 2.61
N ALA A 48 7.14 1.34 3.35
CA ALA A 48 7.14 1.27 4.81
C ALA A 48 5.96 2.02 5.42
N ALA A 49 5.64 3.22 4.90
CA ALA A 49 4.48 3.97 5.32
C ALA A 49 3.16 3.23 5.01
N ALA A 50 3.02 2.66 3.82
CA ALA A 50 1.83 1.89 3.42
C ALA A 50 1.62 0.65 4.30
N VAL A 51 2.69 -0.10 4.59
CA VAL A 51 2.63 -1.27 5.48
C VAL A 51 2.26 -0.88 6.90
N LYS A 52 2.87 0.20 7.43
CA LYS A 52 2.55 0.71 8.76
C LYS A 52 1.07 1.11 8.85
N GLU A 53 0.56 1.77 7.82
CA GLU A 53 -0.84 2.20 7.77
C GLU A 53 -1.80 1.02 7.66
N TYR A 54 -1.44 -0.02 6.90
CA TYR A 54 -2.19 -1.27 6.85
C TYR A 54 -2.33 -1.88 8.25
N TYR A 55 -1.22 -2.05 8.97
CA TYR A 55 -1.28 -2.64 10.32
C TYR A 55 -1.99 -1.75 11.34
N ARG A 56 -1.96 -0.43 11.17
CA ARG A 56 -2.79 0.48 11.97
C ARG A 56 -4.28 0.21 11.74
N ALA A 57 -4.69 0.08 10.48
CA ALA A 57 -6.07 -0.22 10.13
C ALA A 57 -6.49 -1.63 10.58
N ASP A 58 -5.61 -2.61 10.43
CA ASP A 58 -5.79 -3.98 10.88
C ASP A 58 -6.03 -4.04 12.40
N GLY A 59 -5.23 -3.33 13.20
CA GLY A 59 -5.42 -3.23 14.64
C GLY A 59 -6.79 -2.64 15.03
N LEU A 60 -7.25 -1.61 14.32
CA LEU A 60 -8.60 -1.07 14.53
C LEU A 60 -9.71 -2.05 14.10
N GLY A 61 -9.44 -2.88 13.09
CA GLY A 61 -10.34 -3.95 12.67
C GLY A 61 -10.49 -5.02 13.76
N GLU A 62 -9.38 -5.38 14.40
CA GLU A 62 -9.36 -6.33 15.52
C GLU A 62 -10.08 -5.77 16.74
N GLU A 63 -9.89 -4.48 17.06
CA GLU A 63 -10.66 -3.80 18.10
C GLU A 63 -12.17 -3.84 17.81
N PHE A 64 -12.56 -3.67 16.55
CA PHE A 64 -13.96 -3.80 16.12
C PHE A 64 -14.49 -5.22 16.27
N LEU A 65 -13.72 -6.24 15.89
CA LEU A 65 -14.09 -7.64 16.11
C LEU A 65 -14.32 -7.93 17.60
N GLN A 66 -13.38 -7.50 18.45
CA GLN A 66 -13.51 -7.65 19.91
C GLN A 66 -14.73 -6.90 20.47
N LEU A 67 -15.05 -5.73 19.92
CA LEU A 67 -16.25 -4.98 20.32
C LEU A 67 -17.53 -5.76 20.00
N VAL A 68 -17.63 -6.34 18.80
CA VAL A 68 -18.79 -7.15 18.39
C VAL A 68 -18.88 -8.40 19.25
N ASP A 69 -17.79 -9.14 19.41
CA ASP A 69 -17.72 -10.35 20.25
C ASP A 69 -18.14 -10.07 21.70
N ARG A 70 -17.58 -9.02 22.32
CA ARG A 70 -17.94 -8.63 23.68
C ARG A 70 -19.42 -8.30 23.80
N THR A 71 -19.96 -7.57 22.83
CA THR A 71 -21.37 -7.17 22.83
C THR A 71 -22.29 -8.38 22.68
N LEU A 72 -21.91 -9.38 21.87
CA LEU A 72 -22.62 -10.65 21.74
C LEU A 72 -22.58 -11.47 23.04
N LEU A 73 -21.42 -11.53 23.70
CA LEU A 73 -21.24 -12.27 24.95
C LEU A 73 -22.03 -11.65 26.11
N GLU A 74 -22.00 -10.33 26.24
CA GLU A 74 -22.67 -9.57 27.30
C GLU A 74 -24.20 -9.54 27.17
N ALA A 75 -24.74 -9.88 25.99
CA ALA A 75 -26.18 -9.88 25.75
C ALA A 75 -26.89 -10.88 26.68
N GLY A 76 -27.89 -10.39 27.43
CA GLY A 76 -28.58 -11.18 28.45
C GLY A 76 -29.75 -12.02 27.91
N GLY A 77 -30.10 -11.85 26.63
CA GLY A 77 -31.24 -12.51 25.99
C GLY A 77 -31.19 -14.04 26.08
N SER A 78 -32.35 -14.66 26.35
CA SER A 78 -32.48 -16.12 26.39
C SER A 78 -32.83 -16.70 25.01
N THR A 79 -33.31 -15.85 24.11
CA THR A 79 -33.64 -16.17 22.71
C THR A 79 -32.74 -15.40 21.74
N GLU A 80 -32.58 -15.92 20.52
CA GLU A 80 -31.76 -15.25 19.49
C GLU A 80 -32.32 -13.86 19.15
N GLU A 81 -33.63 -13.69 19.12
CA GLU A 81 -34.27 -12.41 18.80
C GLU A 81 -34.05 -11.35 19.88
N GLU A 82 -34.01 -11.74 21.16
CA GLU A 82 -33.67 -10.85 22.26
C GLU A 82 -32.21 -10.42 22.23
N VAL A 83 -31.30 -11.39 22.01
CA VAL A 83 -29.86 -11.12 21.85
C VAL A 83 -29.63 -10.19 20.67
N LYS A 84 -30.22 -10.48 19.51
CA LYS A 84 -30.11 -9.64 18.31
C LYS A 84 -30.61 -8.23 18.60
N ARG A 85 -31.78 -8.06 19.22
CA ARG A 85 -32.31 -6.74 19.55
C ARG A 85 -31.41 -5.95 20.50
N GLU A 86 -30.85 -6.59 21.51
CA GLU A 86 -29.94 -5.94 22.46
C GLU A 86 -28.63 -5.51 21.77
N VAL A 87 -28.02 -6.39 20.98
CA VAL A 87 -26.77 -6.09 20.26
C VAL A 87 -27.00 -4.98 19.24
N LEU A 88 -28.08 -5.04 18.46
CA LEU A 88 -28.42 -4.01 17.48
C LEU A 88 -28.78 -2.67 18.12
N SER A 89 -29.24 -2.64 19.38
CA SER A 89 -29.43 -1.37 20.09
C SER A 89 -28.10 -0.65 20.38
N LYS A 90 -26.99 -1.38 20.45
CA LYS A 90 -25.64 -0.84 20.72
C LYS A 90 -24.80 -0.66 19.45
N LEU A 91 -24.97 -1.55 18.47
CA LEU A 91 -24.12 -1.64 17.27
C LEU A 91 -24.91 -1.53 15.95
N GLY A 92 -26.16 -1.05 16.01
CA GLY A 92 -27.05 -0.95 14.85
C GLY A 92 -26.46 -0.13 13.71
N ASP A 93 -25.70 0.93 14.01
CA ASP A 93 -25.04 1.78 13.00
C ASP A 93 -24.04 1.02 12.11
N TYR A 94 -23.49 -0.08 12.61
CA TYR A 94 -22.57 -0.94 11.88
C TYR A 94 -23.27 -2.13 11.22
N TYR A 95 -24.55 -2.39 11.52
CA TYR A 95 -25.23 -3.58 11.04
C TYR A 95 -25.91 -3.34 9.69
N GLN A 96 -25.68 -4.25 8.75
CA GLN A 96 -26.27 -4.25 7.42
C GLN A 96 -27.35 -5.33 7.37
N GLU A 97 -28.63 -4.93 7.38
CA GLU A 97 -29.75 -5.88 7.38
C GLU A 97 -29.77 -6.79 6.14
N GLU A 98 -29.43 -6.25 4.95
CA GLU A 98 -29.44 -7.01 3.70
C GLU A 98 -28.48 -8.21 3.69
N LYS A 99 -27.35 -8.08 4.39
CA LYS A 99 -26.29 -9.10 4.45
C LYS A 99 -26.23 -9.84 5.77
N GLU A 100 -27.03 -9.42 6.73
CA GLU A 100 -27.01 -9.88 8.12
C GLU A 100 -25.61 -9.83 8.77
N SER A 101 -24.82 -8.81 8.43
CA SER A 101 -23.42 -8.66 8.84
C SER A 101 -23.13 -7.28 9.44
N PHE A 102 -22.15 -7.21 10.34
CA PHE A 102 -21.57 -5.96 10.80
C PHE A 102 -20.48 -5.52 9.84
N LEU A 103 -20.51 -4.26 9.42
CA LEU A 103 -19.59 -3.70 8.44
C LEU A 103 -19.01 -2.39 8.96
N THR A 104 -17.69 -2.27 8.87
CA THR A 104 -16.98 -1.02 9.10
C THR A 104 -15.91 -0.80 8.04
N ASP A 105 -15.69 0.48 7.70
CA ASP A 105 -14.66 0.91 6.78
C ASP A 105 -13.66 1.79 7.54
N ILE A 106 -12.45 1.27 7.71
CA ILE A 106 -11.38 1.96 8.41
C ILE A 106 -10.55 2.71 7.37
N PRO A 107 -10.55 4.05 7.37
CA PRO A 107 -9.85 4.84 6.37
C PRO A 107 -8.34 4.62 6.48
N MET A 108 -7.68 4.55 5.32
CA MET A 108 -6.25 4.42 5.14
C MET A 108 -5.73 5.58 4.27
N GLY A 109 -4.40 5.67 4.12
CA GLY A 109 -3.79 6.61 3.18
C GLY A 109 -4.17 6.31 1.72
N ALA A 110 -3.93 7.30 0.84
CA ALA A 110 -4.11 7.19 -0.61
C ALA A 110 -5.53 6.80 -1.07
N GLY A 111 -6.57 7.28 -0.37
CA GLY A 111 -7.96 7.03 -0.74
C GLY A 111 -8.43 5.59 -0.52
N GLN A 112 -7.65 4.78 0.20
CA GLN A 112 -7.99 3.39 0.51
C GLN A 112 -8.73 3.28 1.84
N ALA A 113 -9.44 2.17 2.03
CA ALA A 113 -9.99 1.78 3.32
C ALA A 113 -9.89 0.27 3.50
N LEU A 114 -9.69 -0.16 4.75
CA LEU A 114 -9.85 -1.55 5.15
C LEU A 114 -11.32 -1.79 5.48
N ARG A 115 -11.97 -2.66 4.70
CA ARG A 115 -13.32 -3.13 4.98
C ARG A 115 -13.27 -4.39 5.83
N VAL A 116 -13.92 -4.32 6.98
CA VAL A 116 -14.11 -5.46 7.89
C VAL A 116 -15.60 -5.81 7.91
N GLU A 117 -15.92 -7.04 7.53
CA GLU A 117 -17.27 -7.58 7.51
C GLU A 117 -17.34 -8.81 8.40
N LEU A 118 -18.19 -8.75 9.43
CA LEU A 118 -18.32 -9.76 10.47
C LEU A 118 -19.74 -10.33 10.49
N GLN A 119 -19.84 -11.64 10.47
CA GLN A 119 -21.12 -12.34 10.64
C GLN A 119 -21.25 -12.78 12.10
N ALA A 120 -22.37 -12.44 12.74
CA ALA A 120 -22.64 -12.91 14.09
C ALA A 120 -23.24 -14.33 14.09
N ASP A 121 -22.67 -15.21 14.91
CA ASP A 121 -23.29 -16.45 15.35
C ASP A 121 -24.06 -16.14 16.65
N TRP A 122 -25.37 -15.92 16.52
CA TRP A 122 -26.25 -15.54 17.63
C TRP A 122 -26.39 -16.63 18.70
N GLN A 123 -26.23 -17.92 18.31
CA GLN A 123 -26.29 -19.05 19.23
C GLN A 123 -25.01 -19.18 20.04
N LYS A 124 -23.85 -19.11 19.37
CA LYS A 124 -22.55 -19.23 20.03
C LYS A 124 -22.09 -17.93 20.69
N ARG A 125 -22.76 -16.81 20.40
CA ARG A 125 -22.42 -15.47 20.88
C ARG A 125 -21.01 -15.06 20.47
N THR A 126 -20.66 -15.34 19.21
CA THR A 126 -19.34 -15.04 18.62
C THR A 126 -19.51 -14.47 17.22
N ALA A 127 -18.64 -13.56 16.83
CA ALA A 127 -18.51 -13.05 15.49
C ALA A 127 -17.49 -13.87 14.69
N LYS A 128 -17.73 -13.99 13.40
CA LYS A 128 -16.83 -14.63 12.45
C LYS A 128 -16.51 -13.65 11.34
N VAL A 129 -15.23 -13.53 11.00
CA VAL A 129 -14.78 -12.72 9.87
C VAL A 129 -15.28 -13.33 8.56
N GLN A 130 -16.07 -12.56 7.81
CA GLN A 130 -16.54 -12.90 6.47
C GLN A 130 -15.67 -12.25 5.40
N SER A 131 -15.28 -10.98 5.60
CA SER A 131 -14.40 -10.26 4.69
C SER A 131 -13.44 -9.36 5.46
N TRP A 132 -12.19 -9.36 5.02
CA TRP A 132 -11.14 -8.48 5.52
C TRP A 132 -10.29 -8.04 4.34
N LYS A 133 -10.61 -6.89 3.75
CA LYS A 133 -9.99 -6.48 2.49
C LYS A 133 -9.80 -4.98 2.37
N VAL A 134 -8.65 -4.59 1.83
CA VAL A 134 -8.40 -3.21 1.44
C VAL A 134 -9.05 -2.95 0.09
N TYR A 135 -9.75 -1.84 -0.03
CA TYR A 135 -10.33 -1.37 -1.28
C TYR A 135 -10.11 0.13 -1.44
N ILE A 136 -10.20 0.63 -2.67
CA ILE A 136 -10.13 2.08 -2.94
C ILE A 136 -11.53 2.63 -2.71
N ARG A 137 -11.65 3.60 -1.80
CA ARG A 137 -12.92 4.20 -1.38
C ARG A 137 -13.36 5.32 -2.31
N GLU A 138 -12.40 6.07 -2.83
CA GLU A 138 -12.65 7.09 -3.85
C GLU A 138 -12.74 6.39 -5.20
N ASP A 139 -13.90 6.49 -5.86
CA ASP A 139 -13.97 6.20 -7.28
C ASP A 139 -13.01 7.17 -7.97
N TYR A 140 -11.91 6.64 -8.49
CA TYR A 140 -11.00 7.41 -9.34
C TYR A 140 -11.78 7.81 -10.59
N GLU A 141 -12.39 9.00 -10.57
CA GLU A 141 -12.83 9.64 -11.80
C GLU A 141 -11.57 9.97 -12.60
N ILE A 142 -11.28 9.14 -13.61
CA ILE A 142 -10.29 9.50 -14.62
C ILE A 142 -10.76 10.83 -15.19
N ASP A 143 -10.01 11.90 -14.94
CA ASP A 143 -10.23 13.18 -15.61
C ASP A 143 -10.13 12.95 -17.13
N GLN A 144 -11.29 12.89 -17.79
CA GLN A 144 -11.41 12.76 -19.23
C GLN A 144 -11.28 14.11 -19.94
N SER A 145 -10.95 15.20 -19.22
CA SER A 145 -10.63 16.48 -19.85
C SER A 145 -9.26 16.40 -20.53
N VAL A 146 -9.25 15.72 -21.68
CA VAL A 146 -8.14 15.81 -22.60
C VAL A 146 -8.20 17.22 -23.18
N ASN A 147 -7.27 18.10 -22.80
CA ASN A 147 -6.99 19.32 -23.53
C ASN A 147 -6.35 18.95 -24.88
N VAL A 148 -7.14 18.36 -25.77
CA VAL A 148 -6.77 18.16 -27.16
C VAL A 148 -6.70 19.52 -27.83
N TRP A 149 -5.56 19.81 -28.45
CA TRP A 149 -5.39 21.01 -29.26
C TRP A 149 -6.45 21.04 -30.36
N SER A 150 -7.27 22.10 -30.41
CA SER A 150 -8.43 22.23 -31.30
C SER A 150 -8.07 22.65 -32.74
N GLY A 151 -6.78 22.81 -33.05
CA GLY A 151 -6.33 23.18 -34.39
C GLY A 151 -6.77 24.56 -34.88
N ALA A 152 -7.31 25.42 -34.01
CA ALA A 152 -7.58 26.82 -34.36
C ALA A 152 -6.33 27.66 -34.05
N GLU A 153 -5.86 28.37 -35.09
CA GLU A 153 -4.71 29.30 -35.09
C GLU A 153 -4.73 30.34 -33.97
#